data_AF-U6DLF6-F1
#
_entry.id   AF-U6DLF6-F1
#
_cell.length_a   1.000
_cell.length_b   1.000
_cell.length_c   1.000
_cell.angle_alpha   90.00
_cell.angle_beta   90.00
_cell.angle_gamma   90.00
#
_symmetry.space_group_name_H-M   'P 1'
#
loop_
_entity.id
_entity.type
_entity.pdbx_description
1 polymer ?
#
loop_
_entity_poly.entity_id
_entity_poly.type
_entity_poly.pdbx_seq_one_letter_code
_entity_poly.pdbx_strand_id
1 'polypeptide(L)'
;TFRQYRVLGKGGFGEVCACQVRATGKMYACKKLEKKRIKKRKGEAMALNEKQILEKVNSRFVVSLAYAYETKDALCLVLTLMNGGDLKFHIYHMGQAGFPEARAVFYAAEICCGLEDLHRERIVYRDLKPENILLDDHGHIRISDLGLAVHVPEGQTIKGRVGTVGYMAPEVVKNERYTFSPDWWALGCLLYEMIAGQSPFQQRKKKIKREEVERLVKEVPEEYSERFSPQARSLCSQLLCKDPAERLGCRGGGAREVKEHPLFKKLNFKRLGAGMLEPPFKPDPQAIYCKDVLDIEQFSTVKGVELEPTDQDFYQKFATGSVPIPWQNEMVETECFQELNVFGLDGSVPPDLDWKGQPPAPPKKGLLQRLFSRQ
;
A
#
# COMPACT_ATOMS: atom_id res chain seq x y z
N THR A 1 -17.96 13.94 -5.83
CA THR A 1 -16.70 14.07 -5.06
C THR A 1 -15.45 14.02 -5.92
N PHE A 2 -15.25 12.99 -6.76
CA PHE A 2 -13.99 12.80 -7.49
C PHE A 2 -14.08 13.11 -9.00
N ARG A 3 -12.97 13.51 -9.62
CA ARG A 3 -12.71 13.41 -11.08
C ARG A 3 -11.84 12.18 -11.32
N GLN A 4 -12.15 11.41 -12.35
CA GLN A 4 -11.43 10.18 -12.70
C GLN A 4 -10.45 10.43 -13.84
N TYR A 5 -9.28 9.81 -13.78
CA TYR A 5 -8.22 9.89 -14.78
C TYR A 5 -7.84 8.47 -15.25
N ARG A 6 -6.66 8.33 -15.86
CA ARG A 6 -6.17 7.08 -16.44
C ARG A 6 -6.14 5.91 -15.45
N VAL A 7 -6.29 4.70 -15.99
CA VAL A 7 -6.00 3.45 -15.28
C VAL A 7 -4.50 3.35 -15.04
N LEU A 8 -4.13 2.99 -13.82
CA LEU A 8 -2.75 2.80 -13.34
C LEU A 8 -2.39 1.31 -13.30
N GLY A 9 -3.37 0.43 -13.09
CA GLY A 9 -3.14 -0.99 -12.99
C GLY A 9 -4.42 -1.79 -12.76
N LYS A 10 -4.24 -3.10 -12.61
CA LYS A 10 -5.32 -4.09 -12.45
C LYS A 10 -5.07 -4.91 -11.18
N GLY A 11 -6.08 -4.96 -10.31
CA GLY A 11 -6.09 -5.76 -9.10
C GLY A 11 -6.98 -7.00 -9.23
N GLY A 12 -7.08 -7.81 -8.16
CA GLY A 12 -7.83 -9.07 -8.18
C GLY A 12 -9.34 -8.91 -8.48
N PHE A 13 -9.96 -7.82 -8.03
CA PHE A 13 -11.39 -7.58 -8.15
C PHE A 13 -11.78 -6.45 -9.11
N GLY A 14 -10.83 -5.80 -9.77
CA GLY A 14 -11.10 -4.68 -10.67
C GLY A 14 -9.84 -3.88 -10.98
N GLU A 15 -10.01 -2.61 -11.31
CA GLU A 15 -8.94 -1.71 -11.75
C GLU A 15 -8.55 -0.70 -10.67
N VAL A 16 -7.35 -0.13 -10.82
CA VAL A 16 -6.90 1.04 -10.06
C VAL A 16 -6.71 2.18 -11.04
N CYS A 17 -7.31 3.33 -10.79
CA CYS A 17 -7.16 4.54 -11.62
C CYS A 17 -6.78 5.75 -10.78
N ALA A 18 -6.11 6.73 -11.39
CA ALA A 18 -5.88 8.01 -10.72
C ALA A 18 -7.21 8.77 -10.58
N CYS A 19 -7.40 9.46 -9.47
CA CYS A 19 -8.54 10.33 -9.23
C CYS A 19 -8.13 11.60 -8.48
N GLN A 20 -8.97 12.64 -8.55
CA GLN A 20 -8.76 13.90 -7.86
C GLN A 20 -10.01 14.31 -7.08
N VAL A 21 -9.84 14.75 -5.85
CA VAL A 21 -10.92 15.35 -5.07
C VAL A 21 -11.26 16.72 -5.67
N ARG A 22 -12.53 16.93 -6.04
CA ARG A 22 -12.94 18.15 -6.75
C ARG A 22 -12.80 19.43 -5.91
N ALA A 23 -13.00 19.33 -4.61
CA ALA A 23 -13.00 20.48 -3.70
C ALA A 23 -11.58 20.95 -3.36
N THR A 24 -10.69 20.00 -3.07
CA THR A 24 -9.32 20.28 -2.57
C THR A 24 -8.25 20.20 -3.67
N GLY A 25 -8.57 19.56 -4.80
CA GLY A 25 -7.60 19.31 -5.87
C GLY A 25 -6.58 18.20 -5.56
N LYS A 26 -6.66 17.53 -4.40
CA LYS A 26 -5.70 16.48 -4.03
C LYS A 26 -5.85 15.24 -4.91
N MET A 27 -4.71 14.69 -5.34
CA MET A 27 -4.61 13.50 -6.17
C MET A 27 -4.54 12.23 -5.32
N TYR A 28 -5.23 11.18 -5.78
CA TYR A 28 -5.32 9.87 -5.14
C TYR A 28 -5.34 8.74 -6.18
N ALA A 29 -5.16 7.51 -5.72
CA ALA A 29 -5.48 6.29 -6.46
C ALA A 29 -6.85 5.75 -6.02
N CYS A 30 -7.71 5.37 -6.96
CA CYS A 30 -9.01 4.77 -6.69
C CYS A 30 -8.97 3.28 -7.09
N LYS A 31 -8.85 2.39 -6.09
CA LYS A 31 -8.98 0.93 -6.27
C LYS A 31 -10.46 0.59 -6.33
N LYS A 32 -10.96 0.23 -7.52
CA LYS A 32 -12.35 -0.17 -7.76
C LYS A 32 -12.46 -1.69 -7.68
N LEU A 33 -13.37 -2.18 -6.84
CA LEU A 33 -13.67 -3.59 -6.66
C LEU A 33 -15.07 -3.85 -7.23
N GLU A 34 -15.17 -4.56 -8.36
CA GLU A 34 -16.45 -4.84 -9.03
C GLU A 34 -17.36 -5.71 -8.14
N LYS A 35 -18.56 -5.22 -7.81
CA LYS A 35 -19.51 -5.89 -6.89
C LYS A 35 -19.85 -7.31 -7.35
N LYS A 36 -20.15 -7.48 -8.65
CA LYS A 36 -20.44 -8.81 -9.24
C LYS A 36 -19.24 -9.76 -9.17
N ARG A 37 -18.02 -9.24 -9.27
CA ARG A 37 -16.79 -10.04 -9.20
C ARG A 37 -16.47 -10.47 -7.77
N ILE A 38 -16.72 -9.59 -6.80
CA ILE A 38 -16.66 -9.92 -5.37
C ILE A 38 -17.62 -11.08 -5.08
N LYS A 39 -18.90 -10.93 -5.42
CA LYS A 39 -19.93 -11.97 -5.18
C LYS A 39 -19.59 -13.29 -5.84
N LYS A 40 -19.19 -13.27 -7.13
CA LYS A 40 -18.78 -14.48 -7.87
C LYS A 40 -17.64 -15.24 -7.19
N ARG A 41 -16.72 -14.53 -6.52
CA ARG A 41 -15.54 -15.10 -5.88
C ARG A 41 -15.68 -15.27 -4.37
N LYS A 42 -16.84 -14.91 -3.79
CA LYS A 42 -17.06 -14.87 -2.33
C LYS A 42 -15.98 -14.06 -1.61
N GLY A 43 -15.66 -12.89 -2.16
CA GLY A 43 -14.53 -12.03 -1.74
C GLY A 43 -14.90 -10.96 -0.71
N GLU A 44 -16.09 -11.00 -0.12
CA GLU A 44 -16.65 -9.96 0.74
C GLU A 44 -15.77 -9.74 1.99
N ALA A 45 -15.42 -10.84 2.67
CA ALA A 45 -14.58 -10.80 3.86
C ALA A 45 -13.18 -10.24 3.56
N MET A 46 -12.61 -10.58 2.40
CA MET A 46 -11.30 -10.10 1.96
C MET A 46 -11.32 -8.59 1.70
N ALA A 47 -12.34 -8.10 0.99
CA ALA A 47 -12.50 -6.68 0.69
C ALA A 47 -12.74 -5.85 1.97
N LEU A 48 -13.58 -6.34 2.88
CA LEU A 48 -13.84 -5.67 4.16
C LEU A 48 -12.60 -5.65 5.05
N ASN A 49 -11.87 -6.78 5.12
CA ASN A 49 -10.64 -6.90 5.90
C ASN A 49 -9.55 -5.95 5.39
N GLU A 50 -9.34 -5.87 4.08
CA GLU A 50 -8.40 -4.90 3.49
C GLU A 50 -8.74 -3.47 3.92
N LYS A 51 -10.02 -3.09 3.78
CA LYS A 51 -10.51 -1.77 4.16
C LYS A 51 -10.28 -1.48 5.65
N GLN A 52 -10.66 -2.40 6.53
CA GLN A 52 -10.53 -2.22 7.99
C GLN A 52 -9.08 -2.10 8.44
N ILE A 53 -8.19 -2.89 7.85
CA ILE A 53 -6.75 -2.78 8.12
C ILE A 53 -6.21 -1.42 7.66
N LEU A 54 -6.57 -1.00 6.45
CA LEU A 54 -6.14 0.30 5.91
C LEU A 54 -6.69 1.50 6.69
N GLU A 55 -7.88 1.42 7.27
CA GLU A 55 -8.40 2.47 8.16
C GLU A 55 -7.62 2.57 9.48
N LYS A 56 -7.12 1.43 10.00
CA LYS A 56 -6.41 1.38 11.27
C LYS A 56 -4.94 1.79 11.14
N VAL A 57 -4.30 1.42 10.03
CA VAL A 57 -2.85 1.62 9.85
C VAL A 57 -2.55 3.06 9.47
N ASN A 58 -1.75 3.74 10.31
CA ASN A 58 -1.18 5.06 10.01
C ASN A 58 0.36 4.97 9.97
N SER A 59 0.90 4.59 8.82
CA SER A 59 2.34 4.46 8.59
C SER A 59 2.76 5.25 7.36
N ARG A 60 3.97 5.81 7.39
CA ARG A 60 4.61 6.42 6.22
C ARG A 60 4.94 5.38 5.14
N PHE A 61 5.14 4.13 5.54
CA PHE A 61 5.61 3.05 4.67
C PHE A 61 4.47 2.12 4.21
N VAL A 62 3.23 2.49 4.48
CA VAL A 62 2.02 1.79 4.00
C VAL A 62 1.12 2.82 3.32
N VAL A 63 0.45 2.44 2.23
CA VAL A 63 -0.53 3.33 1.59
C VAL A 63 -1.67 3.64 2.55
N SER A 64 -2.10 4.90 2.63
CA SER A 64 -3.17 5.33 3.51
C SER A 64 -4.50 5.34 2.76
N LEU A 65 -5.58 4.92 3.43
CA LEU A 65 -6.95 5.04 2.91
C LEU A 65 -7.56 6.37 3.36
N ALA A 66 -7.96 7.20 2.39
CA ALA A 66 -8.62 8.47 2.65
C ALA A 66 -10.15 8.37 2.56
N TYR A 67 -10.68 7.52 1.68
CA TYR A 67 -12.13 7.35 1.53
C TYR A 67 -12.50 5.92 1.17
N ALA A 68 -13.60 5.42 1.72
CA ALA A 68 -14.26 4.18 1.30
C ALA A 68 -15.71 4.47 0.92
N TYR A 69 -16.09 4.21 -0.33
CA TYR A 69 -17.45 4.50 -0.82
C TYR A 69 -17.91 3.47 -1.83
N GLU A 70 -19.19 3.52 -2.22
CA GLU A 70 -19.74 2.66 -3.26
C GLU A 70 -20.27 3.44 -4.46
N THR A 71 -20.34 2.73 -5.59
CA THR A 71 -21.03 3.14 -6.81
C THR A 71 -22.08 2.09 -7.15
N LYS A 72 -22.79 2.29 -8.27
CA LYS A 72 -23.72 1.29 -8.78
C LYS A 72 -23.06 -0.08 -8.96
N ASP A 73 -21.84 -0.12 -9.50
CA ASP A 73 -21.20 -1.36 -9.96
C ASP A 73 -19.96 -1.78 -9.16
N ALA A 74 -19.41 -0.89 -8.31
CA ALA A 74 -18.16 -1.15 -7.61
C ALA A 74 -18.11 -0.56 -6.19
N LEU A 75 -17.33 -1.19 -5.33
CA LEU A 75 -16.82 -0.61 -4.08
C LEU A 75 -15.48 0.07 -4.35
N CYS A 76 -15.21 1.21 -3.74
CA CYS A 76 -14.06 2.05 -4.04
C CYS A 76 -13.25 2.34 -2.77
N LEU A 77 -11.94 2.10 -2.84
CA LEU A 77 -10.95 2.54 -1.87
C LEU A 77 -10.11 3.66 -2.48
N VAL A 78 -10.11 4.84 -1.87
CA VAL A 78 -9.31 5.99 -2.28
C VAL A 78 -8.03 6.02 -1.45
N LEU A 79 -6.92 5.67 -2.08
CA LEU A 79 -5.62 5.39 -1.47
C LEU A 79 -4.59 6.44 -1.88
N THR A 80 -3.54 6.61 -1.06
CA THR A 80 -2.35 7.38 -1.44
C THR A 80 -1.91 7.05 -2.86
N LEU A 81 -1.76 8.08 -3.70
CA LEU A 81 -1.28 7.92 -5.07
C LEU A 81 0.24 7.70 -5.06
N MET A 82 0.69 6.63 -5.71
CA MET A 82 2.10 6.25 -5.83
C MET A 82 2.50 6.27 -7.32
N ASN A 83 2.94 7.43 -7.79
CA ASN A 83 3.18 7.70 -9.21
C ASN A 83 4.45 7.04 -9.77
N GLY A 84 5.40 6.69 -8.88
CA GLY A 84 6.67 6.08 -9.26
C GLY A 84 6.54 4.62 -9.71
N GLY A 85 5.35 4.02 -9.72
CA GLY A 85 5.15 2.64 -10.17
C GLY A 85 5.59 1.59 -9.14
N ASP A 86 5.47 0.31 -9.51
CA ASP A 86 5.80 -0.82 -8.64
C ASP A 86 7.25 -1.31 -8.80
N LEU A 87 7.82 -1.94 -7.75
CA LEU A 87 9.19 -2.45 -7.81
C LEU A 87 9.39 -3.51 -8.89
N LYS A 88 8.37 -4.26 -9.32
CA LYS A 88 8.52 -5.22 -10.43
C LYS A 88 8.87 -4.48 -11.72
N PHE A 89 8.20 -3.37 -12.01
CA PHE A 89 8.53 -2.54 -13.17
C PHE A 89 10.00 -2.09 -13.09
N HIS A 90 10.40 -1.53 -11.94
CA HIS A 90 11.77 -1.04 -11.73
C HIS A 90 12.83 -2.15 -11.84
N ILE A 91 12.61 -3.32 -11.25
CA ILE A 91 13.59 -4.43 -11.29
C ILE A 91 13.76 -4.97 -12.71
N TYR A 92 12.69 -5.03 -13.51
CA TYR A 92 12.68 -5.84 -14.73
C TYR A 92 12.62 -5.07 -16.05
N HIS A 93 12.23 -3.80 -16.03
CA HIS A 93 11.98 -2.99 -17.22
C HIS A 93 12.82 -1.70 -17.28
N MET A 94 13.57 -1.36 -16.22
CA MET A 94 14.48 -0.21 -16.22
C MET A 94 15.92 -0.60 -16.60
N GLY A 95 16.09 -1.15 -17.81
CA GLY A 95 17.40 -1.53 -18.34
C GLY A 95 17.86 -2.91 -17.87
N GLN A 96 19.08 -3.00 -17.32
CA GLN A 96 19.62 -4.27 -16.81
C GLN A 96 18.86 -4.66 -15.54
N ALA A 97 18.45 -5.94 -15.46
CA ALA A 97 17.64 -6.40 -14.35
C ALA A 97 18.37 -6.31 -12.99
N GLY A 98 17.62 -5.89 -11.97
CA GLY A 98 18.10 -5.67 -10.60
C GLY A 98 18.57 -4.22 -10.36
N PHE A 99 19.06 -3.97 -9.15
CA PHE A 99 19.50 -2.66 -8.67
C PHE A 99 20.94 -2.71 -8.16
N PRO A 100 21.64 -1.56 -8.15
CA PRO A 100 22.80 -1.39 -7.30
C PRO A 100 22.45 -1.65 -5.83
N GLU A 101 23.37 -2.27 -5.09
CA GLU A 101 23.15 -2.68 -3.69
C GLU A 101 22.63 -1.54 -2.81
N ALA A 102 23.17 -0.32 -2.97
CA ALA A 102 22.72 0.85 -2.19
C ALA A 102 21.21 1.15 -2.35
N ARG A 103 20.66 0.97 -3.55
CA ARG A 103 19.23 1.16 -3.82
C ARG A 103 18.39 0.03 -3.23
N ALA A 104 18.83 -1.22 -3.39
CA ALA A 104 18.15 -2.37 -2.79
C ALA A 104 18.13 -2.29 -1.25
N VAL A 105 19.24 -1.88 -0.63
CA VAL A 105 19.38 -1.71 0.82
C VAL A 105 18.47 -0.60 1.33
N PHE A 106 18.39 0.54 0.62
CA PHE A 106 17.49 1.63 1.00
C PHE A 106 16.02 1.17 1.01
N TYR A 107 15.55 0.52 -0.06
CA TYR A 107 14.18 0.02 -0.11
C TYR A 107 13.92 -1.08 0.91
N ALA A 108 14.86 -2.01 1.12
CA ALA A 108 14.71 -3.04 2.15
C ALA A 108 14.61 -2.44 3.57
N ALA A 109 15.33 -1.34 3.83
CA ALA A 109 15.23 -0.62 5.11
C ALA A 109 13.85 0.05 5.29
N GLU A 110 13.30 0.68 4.25
CA GLU A 110 11.95 1.25 4.30
C GLU A 110 10.86 0.17 4.45
N ILE A 111 10.99 -0.94 3.72
CA ILE A 111 10.08 -2.09 3.84
C ILE A 111 10.16 -2.67 5.26
N CYS A 112 11.35 -2.78 5.84
CA CYS A 112 11.53 -3.22 7.23
C CYS A 112 10.77 -2.33 8.22
N CYS A 113 10.78 -1.00 8.02
CA CYS A 113 9.97 -0.07 8.83
C CYS A 113 8.46 -0.29 8.62
N GLY A 114 8.01 -0.48 7.37
CA GLY A 114 6.60 -0.77 7.09
C GLY A 114 6.12 -2.08 7.72
N LEU A 115 6.93 -3.14 7.67
CA LEU A 115 6.64 -4.39 8.36
C LEU A 115 6.61 -4.22 9.87
N GLU A 116 7.55 -3.46 10.44
CA GLU A 116 7.56 -3.15 11.88
C GLU A 116 6.27 -2.42 12.30
N ASP A 117 5.80 -1.45 11.54
CA ASP A 117 4.57 -0.71 11.83
C ASP A 117 3.34 -1.64 11.77
N LEU A 118 3.25 -2.52 10.78
CA LEU A 118 2.18 -3.51 10.69
C LEU A 118 2.24 -4.51 11.86
N HIS A 119 3.42 -5.03 12.18
CA HIS A 119 3.61 -6.00 13.27
C HIS A 119 3.32 -5.37 14.64
N ARG A 120 3.63 -4.09 14.84
CA ARG A 120 3.26 -3.33 16.04
C ARG A 120 1.75 -3.25 16.23
N GLU A 121 1.00 -3.10 15.13
CA GLU A 121 -0.46 -3.18 15.10
C GLU A 121 -1.00 -4.61 15.14
N ARG A 122 -0.13 -5.60 15.36
CA ARG A 122 -0.44 -7.04 15.39
C ARG A 122 -0.97 -7.56 14.05
N ILE A 123 -0.54 -7.00 12.93
CA ILE A 123 -0.97 -7.38 11.59
C ILE A 123 0.19 -8.07 10.87
N VAL A 124 -0.05 -9.27 10.34
CA VAL A 124 0.87 -9.93 9.41
C VAL A 124 0.42 -9.67 7.98
N TYR A 125 1.34 -9.32 7.09
CA TYR A 125 1.04 -8.84 5.74
C TYR A 125 0.81 -9.97 4.73
N ARG A 126 1.66 -10.99 4.73
CA ARG A 126 1.55 -12.26 3.95
C ARG A 126 1.63 -12.18 2.43
N ASP A 127 1.81 -11.00 1.83
CA ASP A 127 1.93 -10.86 0.36
C ASP A 127 2.99 -9.84 -0.06
N LEU A 128 4.12 -9.80 0.65
CA LEU A 128 5.26 -8.98 0.25
C LEU A 128 5.94 -9.56 -1.00
N LYS A 129 5.95 -8.76 -2.06
CA LYS A 129 6.51 -9.04 -3.39
C LYS A 129 6.72 -7.73 -4.17
N PRO A 130 7.49 -7.72 -5.27
CA PRO A 130 7.79 -6.51 -6.01
C PRO A 130 6.55 -5.75 -6.51
N GLU A 131 5.49 -6.46 -6.92
CA GLU A 131 4.25 -5.85 -7.41
C GLU A 131 3.54 -4.97 -6.36
N ASN A 132 3.74 -5.27 -5.08
CA ASN A 132 2.99 -4.63 -4.01
C ASN A 132 3.78 -3.53 -3.30
N ILE A 133 5.01 -3.24 -3.73
CA ILE A 133 5.81 -2.12 -3.23
C ILE A 133 5.83 -1.02 -4.29
N LEU A 134 5.25 0.13 -3.95
CA LEU A 134 5.05 1.24 -4.87
C LEU A 134 5.93 2.43 -4.49
N LEU A 135 6.37 3.22 -5.47
CA LEU A 135 7.18 4.43 -5.27
C LEU A 135 6.33 5.70 -5.37
N ASP A 136 6.63 6.68 -4.52
CA ASP A 136 6.08 8.04 -4.66
C ASP A 136 6.96 8.90 -5.59
N ASP A 137 6.57 10.16 -5.80
CA ASP A 137 7.27 11.12 -6.66
C ASP A 137 8.68 11.49 -6.16
N HIS A 138 8.98 11.24 -4.88
CA HIS A 138 10.28 11.52 -4.27
C HIS A 138 11.20 10.29 -4.26
N GLY A 139 10.67 9.11 -4.60
CA GLY A 139 11.40 7.85 -4.66
C GLY A 139 11.32 7.02 -3.36
N HIS A 140 10.49 7.40 -2.41
CA HIS A 140 10.21 6.60 -1.21
C HIS A 140 9.19 5.50 -1.52
N ILE A 141 9.30 4.37 -0.83
CA ILE A 141 8.37 3.26 -1.04
C ILE A 141 7.20 3.26 -0.05
N ARG A 142 6.11 2.60 -0.45
CA ARG A 142 5.05 2.13 0.45
C ARG A 142 4.59 0.72 0.08
N ILE A 143 4.28 -0.05 1.11
CA ILE A 143 3.56 -1.32 1.01
C ILE A 143 2.10 -1.02 0.61
N SER A 144 1.59 -1.80 -0.34
CA SER A 144 0.22 -1.69 -0.88
C SER A 144 -0.48 -3.05 -0.92
N ASP A 145 -1.76 -3.09 -1.31
CA ASP A 145 -2.58 -4.31 -1.43
C ASP A 145 -2.60 -5.20 -0.17
N LEU A 146 -3.37 -4.79 0.83
CA LEU A 146 -3.46 -5.49 2.14
C LEU A 146 -4.56 -6.55 2.16
N GLY A 147 -5.01 -7.02 0.99
CA GLY A 147 -6.08 -8.01 0.85
C GLY A 147 -5.82 -9.33 1.56
N LEU A 148 -4.54 -9.75 1.65
CA LEU A 148 -4.14 -10.97 2.36
C LEU A 148 -3.64 -10.70 3.79
N ALA A 149 -3.56 -9.45 4.24
CA ALA A 149 -3.14 -9.14 5.59
C ALA A 149 -4.16 -9.64 6.62
N VAL A 150 -3.73 -9.92 7.85
CA VAL A 150 -4.64 -10.36 8.91
C VAL A 150 -4.11 -9.99 10.29
N HIS A 151 -5.02 -9.68 11.21
CA HIS A 151 -4.69 -9.45 12.60
C HIS A 151 -4.36 -10.79 13.30
N VAL A 152 -3.23 -10.81 14.02
CA VAL A 152 -2.76 -11.92 14.84
C VAL A 152 -3.05 -11.58 16.30
N PRO A 153 -4.06 -12.20 16.94
CA PRO A 153 -4.35 -11.92 18.35
C PRO A 153 -3.12 -12.11 19.24
N GLU A 154 -3.03 -11.33 20.30
CA GLU A 154 -1.91 -11.42 21.25
C GLU A 154 -1.84 -12.81 21.89
N GLY A 155 -0.63 -13.35 22.01
CA GLY A 155 -0.40 -14.71 22.52
C GLY A 155 -0.90 -15.84 21.61
N GLN A 156 -1.46 -15.54 20.43
CA GLN A 156 -1.99 -16.55 19.52
C GLN A 156 -1.18 -16.68 18.23
N THR A 157 -1.37 -17.81 17.56
CA THR A 157 -0.86 -18.09 16.22
C THR A 157 -2.02 -18.32 15.26
N ILE A 158 -1.79 -18.00 13.99
CA ILE A 158 -2.76 -18.24 12.93
C ILE A 158 -2.29 -19.39 12.03
N LYS A 159 -3.20 -19.93 11.22
CA LYS A 159 -2.91 -20.92 10.19
C LYS A 159 -3.60 -20.50 8.90
N GLY A 160 -2.87 -20.56 7.79
CA GLY A 160 -3.43 -20.24 6.48
C GLY A 160 -2.37 -20.31 5.39
N ARG A 161 -2.65 -21.10 4.35
CA ARG A 161 -1.77 -21.26 3.19
C ARG A 161 -2.16 -20.27 2.10
N VAL A 162 -1.74 -19.02 2.27
CA VAL A 162 -2.03 -17.88 1.38
C VAL A 162 -0.74 -17.12 1.05
N GLY A 163 -0.76 -16.38 -0.06
CA GLY A 163 0.37 -15.61 -0.56
C GLY A 163 0.76 -16.03 -1.97
N THR A 164 1.79 -15.37 -2.50
CA THR A 164 2.28 -15.59 -3.86
C THR A 164 3.34 -16.70 -3.88
N VAL A 165 3.24 -17.63 -4.84
CA VAL A 165 4.22 -18.72 -5.03
C VAL A 165 5.62 -18.13 -5.23
N GLY A 166 6.62 -18.69 -4.56
CA GLY A 166 8.01 -18.16 -4.52
C GLY A 166 8.29 -17.17 -3.38
N TYR A 167 7.25 -16.53 -2.82
CA TYR A 167 7.37 -15.62 -1.67
C TYR A 167 6.75 -16.20 -0.40
N MET A 168 5.90 -17.22 -0.50
CA MET A 168 5.41 -17.96 0.67
C MET A 168 6.57 -18.64 1.39
N ALA A 169 6.69 -18.39 2.70
CA ALA A 169 7.68 -19.02 3.56
C ALA A 169 7.45 -20.52 3.73
N PRO A 170 8.48 -21.31 4.07
CA PRO A 170 8.37 -22.76 4.23
C PRO A 170 7.22 -23.20 5.14
N GLU A 171 7.04 -22.56 6.30
CA GLU A 171 5.97 -22.85 7.26
C GLU A 171 4.57 -22.58 6.67
N VAL A 172 4.43 -21.60 5.78
CA VAL A 172 3.17 -21.32 5.07
C VAL A 172 2.88 -22.42 4.05
N VAL A 173 3.90 -22.84 3.27
CA VAL A 173 3.75 -23.91 2.27
C VAL A 173 3.44 -25.25 2.93
N LYS A 174 4.04 -25.53 4.09
CA LYS A 174 3.77 -26.70 4.95
C LYS A 174 2.44 -26.61 5.71
N ASN A 175 1.75 -25.48 5.64
CA ASN A 175 0.48 -25.23 6.33
C ASN A 175 0.60 -25.37 7.87
N GLU A 176 1.71 -24.88 8.40
CA GLU A 176 2.00 -24.80 9.83
C GLU A 176 1.38 -23.52 10.43
N ARG A 177 1.42 -23.41 11.75
CA ARG A 177 0.99 -22.21 12.48
C ARG A 177 2.12 -21.19 12.51
N TYR A 178 1.79 -19.91 12.36
CA TYR A 178 2.77 -18.82 12.34
C TYR A 178 2.21 -17.53 12.92
N THR A 179 3.10 -16.55 13.14
CA THR A 179 2.78 -15.16 13.48
C THR A 179 3.25 -14.23 12.37
N PHE A 180 4.45 -13.68 12.48
CA PHE A 180 5.01 -12.67 11.57
C PHE A 180 6.16 -13.19 10.70
N SER A 181 6.61 -14.42 10.95
CA SER A 181 7.74 -15.04 10.25
C SER A 181 7.62 -15.05 8.71
N PRO A 182 6.42 -15.12 8.08
CA PRO A 182 6.34 -15.08 6.63
C PRO A 182 6.76 -13.74 6.02
N ASP A 183 6.59 -12.63 6.74
CA ASP A 183 6.92 -11.30 6.23
C ASP A 183 8.44 -11.09 6.18
N TRP A 184 9.16 -11.57 7.20
CA TRP A 184 10.63 -11.52 7.22
C TRP A 184 11.27 -12.40 6.15
N TRP A 185 10.69 -13.58 5.91
CA TRP A 185 11.09 -14.41 4.77
C TRP A 185 10.90 -13.69 3.44
N ALA A 186 9.73 -13.08 3.23
CA ALA A 186 9.43 -12.37 2.00
C ALA A 186 10.31 -11.13 1.80
N LEU A 187 10.75 -10.47 2.89
CA LEU A 187 11.77 -9.42 2.82
C LEU A 187 13.11 -9.97 2.31
N GLY A 188 13.50 -11.17 2.75
CA GLY A 188 14.67 -11.89 2.23
C GLY A 188 14.54 -12.19 0.73
N CYS A 189 13.39 -12.71 0.29
CA CYS A 189 13.11 -12.95 -1.13
C CYS A 189 13.21 -11.65 -1.95
N LEU A 190 12.61 -10.56 -1.45
CA LEU A 190 12.55 -9.30 -2.16
C LEU A 190 13.93 -8.61 -2.24
N LEU A 191 14.71 -8.63 -1.15
CA LEU A 191 16.09 -8.14 -1.15
C LEU A 191 16.97 -8.93 -2.14
N TYR A 192 16.83 -10.26 -2.13
CA TYR A 192 17.53 -11.12 -3.09
C TYR A 192 17.18 -10.71 -4.52
N GLU A 193 15.90 -10.58 -4.84
CA GLU A 193 15.43 -10.29 -6.20
C GLU A 193 15.82 -8.88 -6.66
N MET A 194 15.82 -7.90 -5.76
CA MET A 194 16.32 -6.56 -6.04
C MET A 194 17.80 -6.57 -6.45
N ILE A 195 18.65 -7.40 -5.85
CA ILE A 195 20.09 -7.45 -6.17
C ILE A 195 20.36 -8.38 -7.37
N ALA A 196 19.77 -9.57 -7.36
CA ALA A 196 19.98 -10.59 -8.39
C ALA A 196 19.30 -10.26 -9.71
N GLY A 197 18.22 -9.48 -9.70
CA GLY A 197 17.37 -9.25 -10.86
C GLY A 197 16.52 -10.46 -11.25
N GLN A 198 16.31 -11.40 -10.32
CA GLN A 198 15.44 -12.58 -10.45
C GLN A 198 15.09 -13.16 -9.08
N SER A 199 13.97 -13.87 -8.98
CA SER A 199 13.55 -14.56 -7.74
C SER A 199 14.54 -15.67 -7.36
N PRO A 200 14.78 -15.91 -6.04
CA PRO A 200 15.69 -16.96 -5.58
C PRO A 200 15.21 -18.39 -5.92
N PHE A 201 13.90 -18.59 -6.11
CA PHE A 201 13.31 -19.92 -6.36
C PHE A 201 12.61 -20.02 -7.72
N GLN A 202 12.59 -18.94 -8.51
CA GLN A 202 11.95 -18.92 -9.81
C GLN A 202 12.75 -18.11 -10.84
N GLN A 203 13.45 -18.81 -11.73
CA GLN A 203 14.21 -18.17 -12.80
C GLN A 203 13.28 -17.50 -13.82
N ARG A 204 13.65 -16.29 -14.26
CA ARG A 204 12.87 -15.52 -15.25
C ARG A 204 12.78 -16.29 -16.57
N LYS A 205 11.60 -16.29 -17.19
CA LYS A 205 11.27 -16.97 -18.47
C LYS A 205 11.20 -18.51 -18.42
N LYS A 206 11.56 -19.16 -17.32
CA LYS A 206 11.33 -20.61 -17.15
C LYS A 206 9.94 -20.83 -16.55
N LYS A 207 9.09 -21.57 -17.27
CA LYS A 207 7.81 -22.05 -16.74
C LYS A 207 8.10 -23.24 -15.82
N ILE A 208 8.29 -22.95 -14.53
CA ILE A 208 8.43 -23.96 -13.49
C ILE A 208 7.04 -24.25 -12.92
N LYS A 209 6.72 -25.52 -12.69
CA LYS A 209 5.46 -25.92 -12.05
C LYS A 209 5.43 -25.41 -10.61
N ARG A 210 4.23 -25.09 -10.11
CA ARG A 210 4.04 -24.59 -8.75
C ARG A 210 4.64 -25.52 -7.70
N GLU A 211 4.42 -26.82 -7.85
CA GLU A 211 4.86 -27.86 -6.92
C GLU A 211 6.39 -27.91 -6.82
N GLU A 212 7.09 -27.64 -7.93
CA GLU A 212 8.55 -27.61 -7.95
C GLU A 212 9.08 -26.36 -7.24
N VAL A 213 8.50 -25.18 -7.46
CA VAL A 213 8.88 -23.97 -6.71
C VAL A 213 8.67 -24.18 -5.21
N GLU A 214 7.55 -24.80 -4.83
CA GLU A 214 7.26 -25.14 -3.44
C GLU A 214 8.26 -26.15 -2.84
N ARG A 215 8.76 -27.10 -3.63
CA ARG A 215 9.83 -28.03 -3.22
C ARG A 215 11.15 -27.27 -3.01
N LEU A 216 11.53 -26.42 -3.96
CA LEU A 216 12.75 -25.59 -3.86
C LEU A 216 12.73 -24.72 -2.59
N VAL A 217 11.60 -24.06 -2.30
CA VAL A 217 11.43 -23.26 -1.07
C VAL A 217 11.66 -24.10 0.19
N LYS A 218 11.20 -25.36 0.24
CA LYS A 218 11.32 -26.24 1.41
C LYS A 218 12.72 -26.83 1.60
N GLU A 219 13.40 -27.16 0.51
CA GLU A 219 14.55 -28.08 0.56
C GLU A 219 15.86 -27.43 0.10
N VAL A 220 15.80 -26.56 -0.89
CA VAL A 220 17.01 -26.09 -1.59
C VAL A 220 17.44 -24.74 -1.02
N PRO A 221 18.70 -24.62 -0.55
CA PRO A 221 19.24 -23.32 -0.14
C PRO A 221 19.38 -22.40 -1.35
N GLU A 222 19.29 -21.10 -1.13
CA GLU A 222 19.44 -20.10 -2.17
C GLU A 222 20.89 -19.98 -2.66
N GLU A 223 21.06 -19.75 -3.96
CA GLU A 223 22.36 -19.55 -4.60
C GLU A 223 22.66 -18.06 -4.77
N TYR A 224 23.90 -17.63 -4.51
CA TYR A 224 24.28 -16.22 -4.62
C TYR A 224 25.30 -16.01 -5.75
N SER A 225 25.01 -15.06 -6.63
CA SER A 225 25.98 -14.60 -7.64
C SER A 225 26.99 -13.61 -7.05
N GLU A 226 27.99 -13.23 -7.83
CA GLU A 226 29.01 -12.23 -7.46
C GLU A 226 28.46 -10.81 -7.25
N ARG A 227 27.16 -10.57 -7.55
CA ARG A 227 26.50 -9.28 -7.30
C ARG A 227 26.29 -8.98 -5.82
N PHE A 228 26.34 -10.00 -4.95
CA PHE A 228 26.07 -9.84 -3.53
C PHE A 228 27.36 -9.54 -2.75
N SER A 229 27.40 -8.42 -2.04
CA SER A 229 28.45 -8.20 -1.04
C SER A 229 28.36 -9.27 0.07
N PRO A 230 29.45 -9.49 0.84
CA PRO A 230 29.42 -10.41 1.98
C PRO A 230 28.29 -10.10 2.97
N GLN A 231 27.99 -8.81 3.18
CA GLN A 231 26.93 -8.38 4.08
C GLN A 231 25.52 -8.56 3.48
N ALA A 232 25.35 -8.33 2.18
CA ALA A 232 24.09 -8.56 1.50
C ALA A 232 23.73 -10.06 1.51
N ARG A 233 24.70 -10.91 1.20
CA ARG A 233 24.56 -12.37 1.31
C ARG A 233 24.21 -12.80 2.73
N SER A 234 24.91 -12.25 3.74
CA SER A 234 24.66 -12.57 5.14
C SER A 234 23.23 -12.22 5.58
N LEU A 235 22.74 -11.02 5.23
CA LEU A 235 21.37 -10.61 5.58
C LEU A 235 20.34 -11.50 4.88
N CYS A 236 20.47 -11.68 3.56
CA CYS A 236 19.56 -12.52 2.78
C CYS A 236 19.48 -13.93 3.37
N SER A 237 20.63 -14.55 3.69
CA SER A 237 20.65 -15.92 4.20
C SER A 237 20.02 -16.05 5.58
N GLN A 238 20.20 -15.05 6.46
CA GLN A 238 19.56 -15.03 7.77
C GLN A 238 18.04 -14.80 7.70
N LEU A 239 17.55 -14.02 6.73
CA LEU A 239 16.12 -13.84 6.46
C LEU A 239 15.50 -15.05 5.73
N LEU A 240 16.27 -15.71 4.85
CA LEU A 240 15.89 -16.92 4.13
C LEU A 240 16.21 -18.21 4.90
N CYS A 241 16.44 -18.10 6.21
CA CYS A 241 16.50 -19.26 7.09
C CYS A 241 15.17 -20.01 7.03
N LYS A 242 15.22 -21.31 6.68
CA LYS A 242 14.01 -22.11 6.49
C LYS A 242 13.31 -22.45 7.80
N ASP A 243 14.04 -22.49 8.92
CA ASP A 243 13.47 -22.61 10.25
C ASP A 243 12.97 -21.24 10.73
N PRO A 244 11.66 -21.04 10.93
CA PRO A 244 11.12 -19.77 11.38
C PRO A 244 11.60 -19.36 12.79
N ALA A 245 11.96 -20.30 13.67
CA ALA A 245 12.44 -19.97 15.01
C ALA A 245 13.84 -19.33 15.00
N GLU A 246 14.67 -19.74 14.02
CA GLU A 246 16.04 -19.27 13.83
C GLU A 246 16.14 -18.14 12.78
N ARG A 247 15.03 -17.76 12.15
CA ARG A 247 15.00 -16.71 11.13
C ARG A 247 15.18 -15.33 11.75
N LEU A 248 16.01 -14.49 11.13
CA LEU A 248 16.18 -13.10 11.56
C LEU A 248 14.84 -12.36 11.45
N GLY A 249 14.49 -11.61 12.48
CA GLY A 249 13.17 -11.00 12.69
C GLY A 249 12.24 -11.83 13.59
N CYS A 250 12.59 -13.10 13.85
CA CYS A 250 11.75 -14.04 14.59
C CYS A 250 12.38 -14.53 15.92
N ARG A 251 13.62 -14.15 16.25
CA ARG A 251 14.35 -14.67 17.43
C ARG A 251 14.00 -13.92 18.73
N GLY A 252 12.84 -13.27 18.75
CA GLY A 252 12.38 -12.40 19.84
C GLY A 252 12.78 -10.93 19.70
N GLY A 253 13.64 -10.57 18.74
CA GLY A 253 14.06 -9.18 18.49
C GLY A 253 13.15 -8.40 17.53
N GLY A 254 12.36 -9.08 16.69
CA GLY A 254 11.50 -8.44 15.71
C GLY A 254 12.29 -7.60 14.70
N ALA A 255 11.79 -6.43 14.35
CA ALA A 255 12.51 -5.53 13.44
C ALA A 255 13.85 -5.04 14.02
N ARG A 256 14.04 -5.01 15.34
CA ARG A 256 15.27 -4.50 15.96
C ARG A 256 16.50 -5.28 15.49
N GLU A 257 16.44 -6.61 15.53
CA GLU A 257 17.57 -7.45 15.09
C GLU A 257 17.85 -7.33 13.58
N VAL A 258 16.82 -7.12 12.76
CA VAL A 258 16.98 -6.87 11.32
C VAL A 258 17.69 -5.53 11.10
N LYS A 259 17.28 -4.48 11.80
CA LYS A 259 17.84 -3.13 11.70
C LYS A 259 19.29 -3.03 12.22
N GLU A 260 19.65 -3.86 13.18
CA GLU A 260 21.01 -3.94 13.74
C GLU A 260 21.99 -4.70 12.83
N HIS A 261 21.51 -5.35 11.76
CA HIS A 261 22.35 -6.07 10.83
C HIS A 261 23.41 -5.15 10.16
N PRO A 262 24.69 -5.55 10.03
CA PRO A 262 25.76 -4.69 9.53
C PRO A 262 25.56 -4.13 8.11
N LEU A 263 24.73 -4.75 7.28
CA LEU A 263 24.34 -4.22 5.97
C LEU A 263 23.74 -2.82 6.07
N PHE A 264 22.98 -2.52 7.13
CA PHE A 264 22.33 -1.23 7.34
C PHE A 264 23.19 -0.24 8.12
N LYS A 265 24.47 -0.53 8.40
CA LYS A 265 25.33 0.26 9.31
C LYS A 265 25.43 1.75 8.96
N LYS A 266 25.29 2.12 7.68
CA LYS A 266 25.34 3.51 7.20
C LYS A 266 23.98 4.23 7.21
N LEU A 267 22.89 3.53 7.51
CA LEU A 267 21.53 4.07 7.51
C LEU A 267 21.10 4.39 8.94
N ASN A 268 20.65 5.62 9.16
CA ASN A 268 20.04 6.02 10.41
C ASN A 268 18.52 5.76 10.34
N PHE A 269 18.04 4.68 10.95
CA PHE A 269 16.62 4.31 10.93
C PHE A 269 15.67 5.35 11.53
N LYS A 270 16.11 6.17 12.50
CA LYS A 270 15.29 7.26 13.03
C LYS A 270 15.06 8.35 11.97
N ARG A 271 16.14 8.73 11.26
CA ARG A 271 16.04 9.69 10.14
C ARG A 271 15.28 9.10 8.96
N LEU A 272 15.42 7.80 8.68
CA LEU A 272 14.65 7.10 7.65
C LEU A 272 13.15 7.11 7.98
N GLY A 273 12.77 6.77 9.23
CA GLY A 273 11.38 6.82 9.71
C GLY A 273 10.75 8.21 9.62
N ALA A 274 11.56 9.25 9.79
CA ALA A 274 11.15 10.64 9.60
C ALA A 274 11.20 11.11 8.14
N GLY A 275 11.61 10.26 7.19
CA GLY A 275 11.84 10.57 5.76
C GLY A 275 12.81 11.72 5.54
N MET A 276 13.87 11.77 6.35
CA MET A 276 14.94 12.76 6.26
C MET A 276 16.18 12.23 5.52
N LEU A 277 16.11 11.00 5.00
CA LEU A 277 17.14 10.43 4.14
C LEU A 277 16.66 10.49 2.69
N GLU A 278 17.49 11.06 1.83
CA GLU A 278 17.19 11.16 0.40
C GLU A 278 17.28 9.77 -0.26
N PRO A 279 16.25 9.34 -1.03
CA PRO A 279 16.31 8.11 -1.78
C PRO A 279 17.43 8.12 -2.83
N PRO A 280 18.13 7.00 -3.05
CA PRO A 280 19.20 6.92 -4.05
C PRO A 280 18.69 6.94 -5.51
N PHE A 281 17.37 6.95 -5.71
CA PHE A 281 16.72 7.07 -7.00
C PHE A 281 15.46 7.91 -6.84
N LYS A 282 15.36 8.97 -7.65
CA LYS A 282 14.17 9.81 -7.76
C LYS A 282 13.49 9.54 -9.11
N PRO A 283 12.20 9.16 -9.14
CA PRO A 283 11.46 9.03 -10.39
C PRO A 283 11.43 10.33 -11.20
N ASP A 284 11.44 10.22 -12.53
CA ASP A 284 11.23 11.34 -13.44
C ASP A 284 9.73 11.70 -13.45
N PRO A 285 9.36 12.94 -13.09
CA PRO A 285 7.95 13.36 -13.04
C PRO A 285 7.26 13.35 -14.41
N GLN A 286 8.01 13.32 -15.52
CA GLN A 286 7.45 13.22 -16.88
C GLN A 286 7.27 11.77 -17.33
N ALA A 287 7.88 10.81 -16.64
CA ALA A 287 7.81 9.40 -16.98
C ALA A 287 6.59 8.71 -16.37
N ILE A 288 6.15 7.64 -17.03
CA ILE A 288 5.04 6.81 -16.58
C ILE A 288 5.60 5.42 -16.30
N TYR A 289 5.70 5.06 -15.03
CA TYR A 289 6.30 3.80 -14.58
C TYR A 289 5.27 2.66 -14.49
N CYS A 290 4.48 2.48 -15.55
CA CYS A 290 3.55 1.36 -15.67
C CYS A 290 3.49 0.89 -17.12
N LYS A 291 2.83 -0.25 -17.33
CA LYS A 291 2.52 -0.70 -18.70
C LYS A 291 1.56 0.27 -19.37
N ASP A 292 1.59 0.32 -20.69
CA ASP A 292 0.61 1.08 -21.46
C ASP A 292 -0.81 0.59 -21.17
N VAL A 293 -1.79 1.51 -21.23
CA VAL A 293 -3.20 1.20 -20.91
C VAL A 293 -3.74 0.08 -21.81
N LEU A 294 -3.26 -0.02 -23.06
CA LEU A 294 -3.64 -1.07 -24.00
C LEU A 294 -3.09 -2.45 -23.61
N ASP A 295 -1.98 -2.50 -22.86
CA ASP A 295 -1.35 -3.73 -22.36
C ASP A 295 -1.92 -4.18 -21.01
N ILE A 296 -2.79 -3.36 -20.40
CA ILE A 296 -3.53 -3.73 -19.20
C ILE A 296 -4.69 -4.63 -19.65
N GLU A 297 -4.52 -5.93 -19.44
CA GLU A 297 -5.54 -6.93 -19.79
C GLU A 297 -6.93 -6.54 -19.29
N GLN A 298 -7.92 -6.47 -20.18
CA GLN A 298 -9.29 -6.23 -19.77
C GLN A 298 -9.87 -7.44 -19.03
N PHE A 299 -10.71 -7.19 -18.04
CA PHE A 299 -11.48 -8.25 -17.43
C PHE A 299 -12.63 -8.68 -18.33
N SER A 300 -12.88 -9.99 -18.40
CA SER A 300 -14.15 -10.48 -18.92
C SER A 300 -15.30 -10.02 -18.04
N THR A 301 -16.37 -9.53 -18.68
CA THR A 301 -17.61 -9.13 -18.00
C THR A 301 -18.19 -10.30 -17.23
N VAL A 302 -18.54 -10.09 -15.96
CA VAL A 302 -19.19 -11.11 -15.14
C VAL A 302 -20.66 -11.24 -15.56
N LYS A 303 -21.00 -12.34 -16.25
CA LYS A 303 -22.37 -12.72 -16.60
C LYS A 303 -22.95 -13.72 -15.59
N GLY A 304 -24.28 -13.75 -15.48
CA GLY A 304 -25.00 -14.72 -14.64
C GLY A 304 -24.88 -14.49 -13.12
N VAL A 305 -24.59 -13.25 -12.71
CA VAL A 305 -24.54 -12.86 -11.29
C VAL A 305 -25.44 -11.66 -11.09
N GLU A 306 -26.45 -11.84 -10.25
CA GLU A 306 -27.36 -10.79 -9.80
C GLU A 306 -27.04 -10.40 -8.36
N LEU A 307 -27.17 -9.11 -8.06
CA LEU A 307 -26.98 -8.59 -6.71
C LEU A 307 -28.33 -8.66 -5.99
N GLU A 308 -28.31 -9.19 -4.78
CA GLU A 308 -29.48 -9.41 -3.91
C GLU A 308 -29.52 -8.37 -2.79
N PRO A 309 -30.68 -8.16 -2.15
CA PRO A 309 -30.79 -7.26 -1.00
C PRO A 309 -29.80 -7.57 0.14
N THR A 310 -29.48 -8.85 0.36
CA THR A 310 -28.49 -9.30 1.35
C THR A 310 -27.08 -8.77 1.10
N ASP A 311 -26.74 -8.42 -0.15
CA ASP A 311 -25.45 -7.83 -0.49
C ASP A 311 -25.34 -6.36 -0.01
N GLN A 312 -26.47 -5.66 0.19
CA GLN A 312 -26.50 -4.25 0.60
C GLN A 312 -25.95 -4.04 2.01
N ASP A 313 -26.22 -4.98 2.94
CA ASP A 313 -25.69 -4.91 4.31
C ASP A 313 -24.15 -4.89 4.32
N PHE A 314 -23.54 -5.65 3.40
CA PHE A 314 -22.08 -5.64 3.22
C PHE A 314 -21.60 -4.31 2.63
N TYR A 315 -22.30 -3.75 1.63
CA TYR A 315 -21.92 -2.48 1.03
C TYR A 315 -21.99 -1.31 2.02
N GLN A 316 -23.04 -1.27 2.85
CA GLN A 316 -23.17 -0.28 3.92
C GLN A 316 -22.05 -0.37 4.96
N LYS A 317 -21.66 -1.59 5.36
CA LYS A 317 -20.50 -1.81 6.26
C LYS A 317 -19.18 -1.37 5.65
N PHE A 318 -19.05 -1.48 4.33
CA PHE A 318 -17.83 -1.10 3.61
C PHE A 318 -17.71 0.42 3.43
N ALA A 319 -18.79 1.09 3.03
CA ALA A 319 -18.78 2.49 2.62
C ALA A 319 -18.86 3.49 3.79
N THR A 320 -17.79 3.59 4.58
CA THR A 320 -17.71 4.50 5.74
C THR A 320 -17.47 5.98 5.41
N GLY A 321 -17.26 6.32 4.13
CA GLY A 321 -16.99 7.69 3.72
C GLY A 321 -15.53 8.07 3.94
N SER A 322 -15.28 9.28 4.45
CA SER A 322 -13.94 9.81 4.70
C SER A 322 -13.29 9.22 5.95
N VAL A 323 -12.02 8.85 5.85
CA VAL A 323 -11.20 8.41 6.99
C VAL A 323 -10.61 9.64 7.70
N PRO A 324 -10.80 9.82 9.01
CA PRO A 324 -10.53 11.10 9.68
C PRO A 324 -9.12 11.66 9.50
N ILE A 325 -8.07 10.88 9.80
CA ILE A 325 -6.69 11.38 9.78
C ILE A 325 -6.25 11.76 8.35
N PRO A 326 -6.36 10.90 7.32
CA PRO A 326 -5.93 11.26 5.98
C PRO A 326 -6.78 12.38 5.35
N TRP A 327 -8.05 12.51 5.73
CA TRP A 327 -8.92 13.61 5.30
C TRP A 327 -8.50 14.95 5.92
N GLN A 328 -8.17 14.98 7.21
CA GLN A 328 -7.66 16.20 7.86
C GLN A 328 -6.32 16.62 7.26
N ASN A 329 -5.40 15.67 7.04
CA ASN A 329 -4.13 15.95 6.38
C ASN A 329 -4.33 16.48 4.96
N GLU A 330 -5.31 15.95 4.20
CA GLU A 330 -5.69 16.52 2.91
C GLU A 330 -6.10 17.99 3.02
N MET A 331 -6.95 18.35 3.98
CA MET A 331 -7.40 19.73 4.16
C MET A 331 -6.24 20.68 4.51
N VAL A 332 -5.26 20.21 5.27
CA VAL A 332 -4.06 20.99 5.61
C VAL A 332 -3.10 21.11 4.43
N GLU A 333 -2.77 19.99 3.78
CA GLU A 333 -1.81 19.95 2.66
C GLU A 333 -2.27 20.72 1.42
N THR A 334 -3.59 20.88 1.24
CA THR A 334 -4.18 21.64 0.14
C THR A 334 -4.52 23.09 0.52
N GLU A 335 -4.05 23.54 1.68
CA GLU A 335 -4.27 24.88 2.25
C GLU A 335 -5.75 25.24 2.52
N CYS A 336 -6.70 24.36 2.19
CA CYS A 336 -8.13 24.54 2.46
C CYS A 336 -8.42 24.80 3.94
N PHE A 337 -7.72 24.13 4.86
CA PHE A 337 -7.87 24.40 6.28
C PHE A 337 -7.43 25.82 6.64
N GLN A 338 -6.28 26.27 6.13
CA GLN A 338 -5.76 27.60 6.41
C GLN A 338 -6.63 28.72 5.82
N GLU A 339 -7.21 28.48 4.65
CA GLU A 339 -8.11 29.43 3.97
C GLU A 339 -9.51 29.50 4.60
N LEU A 340 -10.06 28.36 5.04
CA LEU A 340 -11.44 28.28 5.54
C LEU A 340 -11.54 28.45 7.07
N ASN A 341 -10.50 28.08 7.83
CA ASN A 341 -10.51 28.17 9.29
C ASN A 341 -10.09 29.57 9.78
N VAL A 342 -10.91 30.57 9.45
CA VAL A 342 -10.68 31.97 9.80
C VAL A 342 -11.60 32.44 10.93
N PHE A 343 -11.07 33.27 11.81
CA PHE A 343 -11.82 34.02 12.82
C PHE A 343 -11.84 35.51 12.44
N GLY A 344 -12.78 36.28 13.01
CA GLY A 344 -12.76 37.73 12.83
C GLY A 344 -11.43 38.33 13.26
N LEU A 345 -10.89 39.28 12.48
CA LEU A 345 -9.57 39.90 12.70
C LEU A 345 -9.44 40.61 14.07
N ASP A 346 -10.56 40.93 14.70
CA ASP A 346 -10.73 41.54 16.01
C ASP A 346 -11.04 40.52 17.13
N GLY A 347 -10.95 39.22 16.85
CA GLY A 347 -11.41 38.15 17.74
C GLY A 347 -12.93 37.95 17.73
N SER A 348 -13.66 38.54 16.78
CA SER A 348 -15.11 38.32 16.68
C SER A 348 -15.45 36.88 16.28
N VAL A 349 -16.54 36.38 16.86
CA VAL A 349 -17.12 35.07 16.56
C VAL A 349 -17.66 35.12 15.13
N PRO A 350 -17.23 34.22 14.24
CA PRO A 350 -17.71 34.21 12.88
C PRO A 350 -19.20 33.77 12.85
N PRO A 351 -19.97 34.15 11.82
CA PRO A 351 -21.42 33.93 11.79
C PRO A 351 -21.87 32.47 11.97
N ASP A 352 -21.05 31.52 11.51
CA ASP A 352 -21.26 30.08 11.65
C ASP A 352 -21.05 29.55 13.08
N LEU A 353 -20.40 30.33 13.95
CA LEU A 353 -20.22 30.04 15.37
C LEU A 353 -21.08 30.95 16.28
N ASP A 354 -21.90 31.84 15.72
CA ASP A 354 -22.79 32.69 16.52
C ASP A 354 -23.93 31.86 17.14
N TRP A 355 -23.81 31.61 18.44
CA TRP A 355 -24.81 30.88 19.23
C TRP A 355 -26.20 31.54 19.24
N LYS A 356 -26.29 32.83 18.93
CA LYS A 356 -27.56 33.55 18.83
C LYS A 356 -28.32 33.26 17.54
N GLY A 357 -27.72 32.47 16.63
CA GLY A 357 -28.36 32.01 15.40
C GLY A 357 -28.68 33.15 14.44
N GLN A 358 -27.95 34.27 14.48
CA GLN A 358 -28.19 35.32 13.51
C GLN A 358 -27.78 34.81 12.12
N PRO A 359 -28.69 34.88 11.13
CA PRO A 359 -28.31 34.53 9.76
C PRO A 359 -27.16 35.44 9.30
N PRO A 360 -26.21 34.92 8.51
CA PRO A 360 -25.09 35.73 8.02
C PRO A 360 -25.65 36.97 7.32
N ALA A 361 -25.05 38.13 7.60
CA ALA A 361 -25.46 39.37 6.97
C ALA A 361 -25.46 39.18 5.45
N PRO A 362 -26.56 39.48 4.74
CA PRO A 362 -26.61 39.27 3.30
C PRO A 362 -25.45 40.02 2.64
N PRO A 363 -24.84 39.46 1.57
CA PRO A 363 -23.75 40.13 0.87
C PRO A 363 -24.16 41.57 0.56
N LYS A 364 -23.29 42.54 0.89
CA LYS A 364 -23.58 43.96 0.70
C LYS A 364 -24.04 44.16 -0.75
N LYS A 365 -25.31 44.52 -0.93
CA LYS A 365 -25.87 44.85 -2.25
C LYS A 365 -24.92 45.83 -2.93
N GLY A 366 -24.42 45.47 -4.12
CA GLY A 366 -23.57 46.36 -4.91
C GLY A 366 -24.28 47.69 -5.17
N LEU A 367 -23.51 48.75 -5.45
CA LEU A 367 -24.03 50.10 -5.67
C LEU A 367 -25.24 50.12 -6.64
N LEU A 368 -25.18 49.31 -7.70
CA LEU A 368 -26.27 49.17 -8.69
C LEU A 368 -27.54 48.53 -8.10
N GLN A 369 -27.43 47.52 -7.23
CA GLN A 369 -28.60 46.94 -6.57
C GLN A 369 -29.24 47.86 -5.53
N ARG A 370 -28.48 48.80 -4.96
CA ARG A 370 -29.01 49.88 -4.10
C ARG A 370 -29.72 50.98 -4.90
N LEU A 371 -29.24 51.26 -6.11
CA LEU A 371 -29.80 52.32 -6.96
C LEU A 371 -31.01 51.86 -7.78
N PHE A 372 -31.12 50.57 -8.11
CA PHE A 372 -32.12 50.07 -9.07
C PHE A 372 -33.19 49.11 -8.48
N SER A 373 -33.19 48.84 -7.17
CA SER A 373 -34.29 48.10 -6.54
C SER A 373 -35.47 49.06 -6.27
N ARG A 374 -36.44 49.11 -7.19
CA ARG A 374 -37.76 49.73 -6.93
C ARG A 374 -38.55 48.91 -5.90
N GLN A 375 -39.40 49.60 -5.14
CA GLN A 375 -40.34 49.08 -4.14
C GLN A 375 -41.24 47.99 -4.68
#